data_AF-A0A438IVZ9-F1
#
_entry.id   AF-A0A438IVZ9-F1
#
_cell.length_a   1.000
_cell.length_b   1.000
_cell.length_c   1.000
_cell.angle_alpha   90.00
_cell.angle_beta   90.00
_cell.angle_gamma   90.00
#
_symmetry.space_group_name_H-M   'P 1'
#
loop_
_entity.id
_entity.type
_entity.pdbx_description
1 polymer ?
#
loop_
_entity_poly.entity_id
_entity_poly.type
_entity_poly.pdbx_seq_one_letter_code
_entity_poly.pdbx_strand_id
1 'polypeptide(L)'
;MSSLVEQTTTHEPSSFKEAMLHPDKQATMKTEYGSLLTNSTWSLVPKPVNKHIIGCKWIYKLKLKVDGSVDHFKARLVVKGFNQTYGIDYFETFCPVVKPTTIQLVLSLVISHGWLAKQLDVNNAFLNGELEEEVYMVQPPGFVDHSKPDFACKLHKALFGLKKTH
;
A
#
# COMPACT_ATOMS: atom_id res chain seq x y z
N MET A 1 16.22 -30.40 29.66
CA MET A 1 15.13 -29.97 28.76
C MET A 1 14.68 -28.60 29.22
N SER A 2 15.14 -27.53 28.55
CA SER A 2 14.67 -26.17 28.84
C SER A 2 14.25 -25.57 27.50
N SER A 3 12.95 -25.61 27.25
CA SER A 3 12.32 -25.03 26.06
C SER A 3 12.28 -23.51 26.24
N LEU A 4 13.15 -22.83 25.51
CA LEU A 4 13.08 -21.38 25.31
C LEU A 4 11.77 -21.07 24.59
N VAL A 5 10.83 -20.47 25.31
CA VAL A 5 9.64 -19.85 24.72
C VAL A 5 10.14 -18.63 23.96
N GLU A 6 10.22 -18.72 22.64
CA GLU A 6 10.38 -17.57 21.75
C GLU A 6 9.25 -16.58 22.05
N GLN A 7 9.58 -15.50 22.75
CA GLN A 7 8.72 -14.35 22.88
C GLN A 7 8.58 -13.69 21.50
N THR A 8 7.63 -14.20 20.72
CA THR A 8 7.13 -13.54 19.52
C THR A 8 6.44 -12.25 19.96
N THR A 9 7.12 -11.11 19.78
CA THR A 9 6.56 -9.79 20.08
C THR A 9 5.33 -9.54 19.22
N THR A 10 4.17 -9.74 19.85
CA THR A 10 2.78 -9.51 19.39
C THR A 10 2.46 -8.02 19.29
N HIS A 11 3.37 -7.22 18.71
CA HIS A 11 3.15 -5.79 18.52
C HIS A 11 3.35 -5.40 17.05
N GLU A 12 2.44 -4.57 16.55
CA GLU A 12 2.56 -3.96 15.22
C GLU A 12 3.80 -3.06 15.21
N PRO A 13 4.78 -3.33 14.35
CA PRO A 13 5.96 -2.50 14.31
C PRO A 13 5.55 -1.10 13.84
N SER A 14 5.92 -0.11 14.63
CA SER A 14 5.66 1.30 14.35
C SER A 14 6.62 1.87 13.31
N SER A 15 7.70 1.13 13.00
CA SER A 15 8.80 1.59 12.16
C SER A 15 9.45 0.45 11.37
N PHE A 16 10.06 0.81 10.24
CA PHE A 16 10.87 -0.09 9.42
C PHE A 16 11.95 -0.82 10.22
N LYS A 17 12.61 -0.11 11.14
CA LYS A 17 13.67 -0.69 11.99
C LYS A 17 13.14 -1.82 12.88
N GLU A 18 11.92 -1.66 13.38
CA GLU A 18 11.27 -2.64 14.24
C GLU A 18 10.74 -3.85 13.44
N ALA A 19 10.24 -3.60 12.22
CA ALA A 19 9.82 -4.66 11.32
C ALA A 19 10.98 -5.54 10.84
N MET A 20 12.18 -4.95 10.62
CA MET A 20 13.37 -5.70 10.22
C MET A 20 13.90 -6.68 11.28
N LEU A 21 13.48 -6.55 12.54
CA LEU A 21 13.91 -7.46 13.62
C LEU A 21 13.23 -8.83 13.56
N HIS A 22 12.18 -8.98 12.75
CA HIS A 22 11.41 -10.22 12.65
C HIS A 22 11.47 -10.81 11.24
N PRO A 23 11.93 -12.07 11.08
CA PRO A 23 12.04 -12.73 9.78
C PRO A 23 10.72 -12.73 8.99
N ASP A 24 9.60 -13.02 9.66
CA ASP A 24 8.27 -13.09 9.02
C ASP A 24 7.85 -11.71 8.48
N LYS A 25 8.10 -10.65 9.24
CA LYS A 25 7.77 -9.27 8.85
C LYS A 25 8.64 -8.81 7.68
N GLN A 26 9.92 -9.19 7.68
CA GLN A 26 10.83 -8.93 6.56
C GLN A 26 10.42 -9.68 5.29
N ALA A 27 9.98 -10.94 5.42
CA ALA A 27 9.50 -11.74 4.28
C ALA A 27 8.29 -11.09 3.62
N THR A 28 7.29 -10.66 4.40
CA THR A 28 6.12 -9.96 3.86
C THR A 28 6.50 -8.67 3.12
N MET A 29 7.45 -7.89 3.66
CA MET A 29 7.94 -6.69 3.00
C MET A 29 8.61 -6.98 1.65
N LYS A 30 9.46 -8.01 1.60
CA LYS A 30 10.11 -8.43 0.36
C LYS A 30 9.11 -8.90 -0.67
N THR A 31 8.08 -9.66 -0.26
CA THR A 31 6.99 -10.09 -1.13
C THR A 31 6.23 -8.90 -1.70
N GLU A 32 5.85 -7.93 -0.87
CA GLU A 32 5.17 -6.72 -1.33
C GLU A 32 6.06 -5.94 -2.32
N TYR A 33 7.32 -5.70 -1.97
CA TYR A 33 8.29 -5.02 -2.85
C TYR A 33 8.46 -5.74 -4.19
N GLY A 34 8.59 -7.08 -4.17
CA GLY A 34 8.64 -7.91 -5.37
C GLY A 34 7.40 -7.75 -6.24
N SER A 35 6.21 -7.75 -5.63
CA SER A 35 4.95 -7.55 -6.37
C SER A 35 4.89 -6.17 -7.06
N LEU A 36 5.39 -5.13 -6.39
CA LEU A 36 5.47 -3.77 -6.95
C LEU A 36 6.43 -3.69 -8.14
N LEU A 37 7.57 -4.39 -8.08
CA LEU A 37 8.51 -4.49 -9.19
C LEU A 37 7.94 -5.28 -10.37
N THR A 38 7.33 -6.45 -10.12
CA THR A 38 6.67 -7.26 -11.17
C THR A 38 5.56 -6.47 -11.85
N ASN A 39 4.83 -5.65 -11.10
CA ASN A 39 3.80 -4.77 -11.64
C ASN A 39 4.36 -3.55 -12.38
N SER A 40 5.68 -3.39 -12.48
CA SER A 40 6.34 -2.21 -13.06
C SER A 40 5.79 -0.91 -12.47
N THR A 41 5.58 -0.90 -11.15
CA THR A 41 4.94 0.24 -10.45
C THR A 41 5.77 1.52 -10.61
N TRP A 42 7.09 1.40 -10.70
CA TRP A 42 7.99 2.52 -10.97
C TRP A 42 9.21 2.09 -11.78
N SER A 43 9.92 3.09 -12.32
CA SER A 43 11.29 2.93 -12.82
C SER A 43 12.25 3.82 -12.06
N LEU A 44 13.47 3.33 -11.85
CA LEU A 44 14.52 4.10 -11.19
C LEU A 44 15.16 5.05 -12.20
N VAL A 45 15.08 6.35 -11.94
CA VAL A 45 15.57 7.42 -12.84
C VAL A 45 16.50 8.38 -12.07
N PRO A 46 17.43 9.05 -12.76
CA PRO A 46 18.20 10.12 -12.14
C PRO A 46 17.28 11.15 -11.50
N LYS A 47 17.70 11.73 -10.38
CA LYS A 47 16.90 12.73 -9.66
C LYS A 47 16.46 13.84 -10.62
N PRO A 48 15.16 14.05 -10.84
CA PRO A 48 14.71 15.13 -11.72
C PRO A 48 15.01 16.49 -11.09
N VAL A 49 15.52 17.41 -11.89
CA VAL A 49 15.72 18.82 -11.50
C VAL A 49 14.35 19.50 -11.51
N ASN A 50 14.05 20.29 -10.48
CA ASN A 50 12.79 21.06 -10.34
C ASN A 50 11.48 20.25 -10.30
N LYS A 51 11.52 18.96 -9.98
CA LYS A 51 10.31 18.16 -9.70
C LYS A 51 10.21 17.85 -8.21
N HIS A 52 8.99 17.82 -7.70
CA HIS A 52 8.72 17.42 -6.33
C HIS A 52 8.86 15.90 -6.19
N ILE A 53 9.71 15.46 -5.26
CA ILE A 53 9.90 14.04 -4.95
C ILE A 53 9.21 13.74 -3.64
N ILE A 54 8.22 12.86 -3.69
CA ILE A 54 7.40 12.53 -2.53
C ILE A 54 8.09 11.48 -1.67
N GLY A 55 8.00 11.63 -0.35
CA GLY A 55 8.46 10.60 0.57
C GLY A 55 7.59 9.33 0.49
N CYS A 56 8.08 8.21 1.02
CA CYS A 56 7.28 7.00 1.21
C CYS A 56 7.60 6.37 2.56
N LYS A 57 6.69 5.51 3.03
CA LYS A 57 6.88 4.75 4.26
C LYS A 57 6.19 3.40 4.16
N TRP A 58 6.62 2.49 5.02
CA TRP A 58 5.95 1.21 5.19
C TRP A 58 4.87 1.31 6.24
N ILE A 59 3.70 0.74 5.94
CA ILE A 59 2.62 0.51 6.90
C ILE A 59 2.56 -0.98 7.17
N TYR A 60 2.41 -1.29 8.44
CA TYR A 60 2.37 -2.64 8.96
C TYR A 60 1.04 -2.88 9.64
N LYS A 61 0.45 -4.05 9.41
CA LYS A 61 -0.79 -4.45 10.06
C LYS A 61 -0.72 -5.92 10.43
N LEU A 62 -1.06 -6.22 11.67
CA LEU A 62 -1.25 -7.58 12.12
C LEU A 62 -2.68 -8.00 11.79
N LYS A 63 -2.85 -9.12 11.09
CA LYS A 63 -4.14 -9.76 10.93
C LYS A 63 -4.27 -10.84 11.97
N LEU A 64 -5.35 -10.76 12.74
CA LEU A 64 -5.72 -11.76 13.72
C LEU A 64 -6.85 -12.64 13.15
N LYS A 65 -6.85 -13.90 13.54
CA LYS A 65 -7.95 -14.83 13.31
C LYS A 65 -9.11 -14.50 14.26
N VAL A 66 -10.25 -15.14 14.01
CA VAL A 66 -11.48 -14.96 14.83
C VAL A 66 -11.24 -15.35 16.29
N ASP A 67 -10.34 -16.29 16.55
CA ASP A 67 -9.93 -16.74 17.89
C ASP A 67 -8.90 -15.81 18.58
N GLY A 68 -8.51 -14.72 17.92
CA GLY A 68 -7.50 -13.77 18.43
C GLY A 68 -6.05 -14.19 18.20
N SER A 69 -5.78 -15.36 17.61
CA SER A 69 -4.42 -15.77 17.24
C SER A 69 -3.92 -15.02 16.00
N VAL A 70 -2.60 -14.97 15.82
CA VAL A 70 -2.00 -14.31 14.65
C VAL A 70 -2.33 -15.11 13.39
N ASP A 71 -2.95 -14.46 12.42
CA ASP A 71 -3.20 -15.03 11.09
C ASP A 71 -2.00 -14.81 10.19
N HIS A 72 -1.72 -13.55 9.87
CA HIS A 72 -0.57 -13.16 9.06
C HIS A 72 -0.20 -11.69 9.28
N PHE A 73 1.04 -11.37 8.95
CA PHE A 73 1.49 -9.98 8.89
C PHE A 73 1.23 -9.40 7.51
N LYS A 74 0.87 -8.12 7.44
CA LYS A 74 0.68 -7.39 6.19
C LYS A 74 1.56 -6.15 6.18
N ALA A 75 2.41 -6.04 5.16
CA ALA A 75 3.21 -4.86 4.88
C ALA A 75 2.67 -4.20 3.60
N ARG A 76 2.64 -2.87 3.57
CA ARG A 76 2.28 -2.07 2.39
C ARG A 76 3.19 -0.87 2.29
N LEU A 77 3.66 -0.59 1.08
CA LEU A 77 4.36 0.66 0.79
C LEU A 77 3.34 1.74 0.48
N VAL A 78 3.42 2.87 1.17
CA VAL A 78 2.56 4.03 0.94
C VAL A 78 3.39 5.27 0.67
N VAL A 79 2.86 6.13 -0.20
CA VAL A 79 3.41 7.45 -0.45
C VAL A 79 3.03 8.34 0.74
N LYS A 80 3.96 9.18 1.17
CA LYS A 80 3.74 10.20 2.19
C LYS A 80 3.24 11.46 1.48
N GLY A 81 1.94 11.51 1.18
CA GLY A 81 1.30 12.69 0.61
C GLY A 81 1.43 13.93 1.51
N PHE A 82 1.12 15.10 0.96
CA PHE A 82 1.07 16.34 1.73
C PHE A 82 0.00 16.25 2.84
N ASN A 83 0.40 16.50 4.10
CA ASN A 83 -0.45 16.50 5.31
C ASN A 83 -1.25 15.20 5.60
N GLN A 84 -0.60 14.04 5.64
CA GLN A 84 -1.25 12.79 6.08
C GLN A 84 -0.88 12.41 7.52
N THR A 85 -1.90 12.19 8.34
CA THR A 85 -1.80 11.78 9.75
C THR A 85 -1.91 10.26 9.87
N TYR A 86 -0.94 9.63 10.55
CA TYR A 86 -0.94 8.18 10.78
C TYR A 86 -2.24 7.73 11.46
N GLY A 87 -2.92 6.72 10.91
CA GLY A 87 -4.16 6.18 11.47
C GLY A 87 -5.47 6.74 10.90
N ILE A 88 -5.44 7.92 10.26
CA ILE A 88 -6.64 8.59 9.72
C ILE A 88 -6.58 8.57 8.18
N ASP A 89 -5.60 9.27 7.61
CA ASP A 89 -5.53 9.50 6.16
C ASP A 89 -4.91 8.33 5.37
N TYR A 90 -4.24 7.40 6.07
CA TYR A 90 -3.55 6.27 5.43
C TYR A 90 -4.45 5.07 5.15
N PHE A 91 -5.56 4.95 5.88
CA PHE A 91 -6.56 3.89 5.66
C PHE A 91 -7.73 4.39 4.82
N GLU A 92 -8.03 5.69 4.87
CA GLU A 92 -8.93 6.37 3.94
C GLU A 92 -8.16 6.92 2.74
N THR A 93 -7.55 6.02 1.96
CA THR A 93 -7.10 6.44 0.62
C THR A 93 -8.34 6.58 -0.24
N PHE A 94 -8.63 7.82 -0.64
CA PHE A 94 -9.68 8.21 -1.58
C PHE A 94 -9.52 7.48 -2.92
N CYS A 95 -9.90 6.20 -2.96
CA CYS A 95 -10.51 5.63 -4.13
C CYS A 95 -11.73 6.51 -4.48
N PRO A 96 -12.13 6.62 -5.75
CA PRO A 96 -13.48 7.04 -6.08
C PRO A 96 -14.44 5.98 -5.50
N VAL A 97 -14.74 6.08 -4.20
CA VAL A 97 -15.71 5.24 -3.54
C VAL A 97 -17.05 5.72 -4.07
N VAL A 98 -17.68 4.86 -4.87
CA VAL A 98 -19.04 5.09 -5.37
C VAL A 98 -19.90 5.45 -4.15
N LYS A 99 -20.56 6.61 -4.21
CA LYS A 99 -21.39 7.07 -3.09
C LYS A 99 -22.45 6.01 -2.78
N PRO A 100 -22.80 5.77 -1.51
CA PRO A 100 -23.84 4.81 -1.16
C PRO A 100 -25.16 5.04 -1.91
N THR A 101 -25.51 6.29 -2.18
CA THR A 101 -26.65 6.69 -3.01
C THR A 101 -26.60 6.18 -4.45
N THR A 102 -25.41 6.16 -5.06
CA THR A 102 -25.23 5.61 -6.42
C THR A 102 -25.34 4.08 -6.40
N ILE A 103 -24.81 3.42 -5.37
CA ILE A 103 -24.98 1.97 -5.18
C ILE A 103 -26.47 1.63 -5.04
N GLN A 104 -27.20 2.37 -4.20
CA GLN A 104 -28.64 2.20 -4.02
C GLN A 104 -29.42 2.40 -5.32
N LEU A 105 -29.12 3.45 -6.10
CA LEU A 105 -29.75 3.69 -7.40
C LEU A 105 -29.56 2.51 -8.37
N VAL A 106 -28.32 2.00 -8.49
CA VAL A 106 -28.03 0.86 -9.36
C VAL A 106 -28.76 -0.39 -8.88
N LEU A 107 -28.77 -0.67 -7.57
CA LEU A 107 -29.52 -1.79 -7.01
C LEU A 107 -31.04 -1.67 -7.23
N SER A 108 -31.61 -0.47 -7.07
CA SER A 108 -33.03 -0.20 -7.36
C SER A 108 -33.37 -0.43 -8.83
N LEU A 109 -32.47 -0.06 -9.76
CA LEU A 109 -32.63 -0.35 -11.18
C LEU A 109 -32.58 -1.85 -11.47
N VAL A 110 -31.63 -2.57 -10.88
CA VAL A 110 -31.49 -4.03 -11.02
C VAL A 110 -32.77 -4.72 -10.53
N ILE A 111 -33.29 -4.35 -9.37
CA ILE A 111 -34.50 -4.95 -8.79
C ILE A 111 -35.73 -4.63 -9.65
N SER A 112 -35.91 -3.36 -10.07
CA SER A 112 -37.07 -2.94 -10.86
C SER A 112 -37.13 -3.58 -12.25
N HIS A 113 -35.98 -3.93 -12.83
CA HIS A 113 -35.91 -4.55 -14.15
C HIS A 113 -35.65 -6.07 -14.11
N GLY A 114 -35.60 -6.67 -12.91
CA GLY A 114 -35.34 -8.11 -12.75
C GLY A 114 -33.96 -8.56 -13.24
N TRP A 115 -32.97 -7.67 -13.24
CA TRP A 115 -31.62 -7.99 -13.70
C TRP A 115 -30.86 -8.83 -12.68
N LEU A 116 -29.95 -9.66 -13.18
CA LEU A 116 -29.06 -10.45 -12.35
C LEU A 116 -27.78 -9.65 -12.04
N ALA A 117 -27.57 -9.30 -10.78
CA ALA A 117 -26.33 -8.63 -10.34
C ALA A 117 -25.25 -9.67 -10.02
N LYS A 118 -24.02 -9.40 -10.47
CA LYS A 118 -22.81 -10.14 -10.07
C LYS A 118 -21.77 -9.15 -9.59
N GLN A 119 -21.14 -9.44 -8.46
CA GLN A 119 -20.06 -8.65 -7.89
C GLN A 119 -18.72 -9.26 -8.30
N LEU A 120 -17.79 -8.43 -8.75
CA LEU A 120 -16.43 -8.82 -9.07
C LEU A 120 -15.48 -8.01 -8.20
N ASP A 121 -14.84 -8.66 -7.22
CA ASP A 121 -13.86 -8.02 -6.35
C ASP A 121 -12.48 -8.10 -7.02
N VAL A 122 -12.00 -6.96 -7.52
CA VAL A 122 -10.69 -6.86 -8.16
C VAL A 122 -9.67 -6.48 -7.09
N ASN A 123 -8.85 -7.45 -6.68
CA ASN A 123 -7.68 -7.18 -5.87
C ASN A 123 -6.82 -6.10 -6.54
N ASN A 124 -6.56 -5.01 -5.82
CA ASN A 124 -5.72 -3.89 -6.27
C ASN A 124 -6.26 -3.04 -7.42
N ALA A 125 -7.59 -2.89 -7.58
CA ALA A 125 -8.18 -2.00 -8.60
C ALA A 125 -7.58 -0.57 -8.64
N PHE A 126 -7.13 -0.06 -7.49
CA PHE A 126 -6.44 1.24 -7.39
C PHE A 126 -5.06 1.28 -8.08
N LEU A 127 -4.30 0.17 -8.04
CA LEU A 127 -2.95 0.09 -8.62
C LEU A 127 -2.97 0.00 -10.16
N ASN A 128 -4.14 -0.20 -10.78
CA ASN A 128 -4.28 -0.37 -12.22
C ASN A 128 -4.69 0.92 -12.96
N GLY A 129 -4.87 2.03 -12.26
CA GLY A 129 -5.08 3.33 -12.91
C GLY A 129 -3.76 3.90 -13.44
N GLU A 130 -3.74 4.34 -14.69
CA GLU A 130 -2.64 5.13 -15.23
C GLU A 130 -2.54 6.47 -14.49
N LEU A 131 -1.31 6.92 -14.22
CA LEU A 131 -1.05 8.22 -13.62
C LEU A 131 -1.12 9.30 -14.71
N GLU A 132 -2.05 10.25 -14.58
CA GLU A 132 -2.17 11.41 -15.47
C GLU A 132 -0.99 12.39 -15.31
N GLU A 133 -0.40 12.45 -14.10
CA GLU A 133 0.72 13.33 -13.77
C GLU A 133 2.02 12.55 -13.52
N GLU A 134 3.17 13.15 -13.84
CA GLU A 134 4.47 12.59 -13.50
C GLU A 134 4.74 12.69 -12.00
N VAL A 135 4.63 11.56 -11.30
CA VAL A 135 4.93 11.47 -9.87
C VAL A 135 6.30 10.82 -9.64
N TYR A 136 7.10 11.47 -8.80
CA TYR A 136 8.38 10.94 -8.34
C TYR A 136 8.32 10.64 -6.84
N MET A 137 8.91 9.52 -6.44
CA MET A 137 8.97 9.04 -5.07
C MET A 137 10.41 8.75 -4.69
N VAL A 138 10.77 8.97 -3.43
CA VAL A 138 12.05 8.47 -2.89
C VAL A 138 12.11 6.95 -2.93
N GLN A 139 13.33 6.39 -2.99
CA GLN A 139 13.49 4.93 -2.93
C GLN A 139 12.95 4.39 -1.60
N PRO A 140 12.26 3.22 -1.60
CA PRO A 140 11.66 2.69 -0.39
C PRO A 140 12.71 2.41 0.70
N PRO A 141 12.43 2.77 1.98
CA PRO A 141 13.32 2.42 3.08
C PRO A 141 13.60 0.92 3.11
N GLY A 142 14.87 0.54 3.17
CA GLY A 142 15.31 -0.86 3.13
C GLY A 142 15.56 -1.45 1.75
N PHE A 143 15.23 -0.73 0.69
CA PHE A 143 15.37 -1.17 -0.70
C PHE A 143 16.02 -0.09 -1.58
N VAL A 144 16.93 0.69 -1.00
CA VAL A 144 17.70 1.71 -1.72
C VAL A 144 18.83 1.03 -2.50
N ASP A 145 18.95 1.36 -3.78
CA ASP A 145 20.07 0.93 -4.61
C ASP A 145 21.34 1.70 -4.22
N HIS A 146 22.30 1.00 -3.61
CA HIS A 146 23.57 1.59 -3.17
C HIS A 146 24.45 2.08 -4.32
N SER A 147 24.26 1.58 -5.54
CA SER A 147 24.96 2.10 -6.72
C SER A 147 24.36 3.40 -7.24
N LYS A 148 23.10 3.70 -6.85
CA LYS A 148 22.31 4.84 -7.32
C LYS A 148 21.55 5.51 -6.17
N PRO A 149 22.26 6.01 -5.12
CA PRO A 149 21.60 6.55 -3.93
C PRO A 149 20.76 7.80 -4.24
N ASP A 150 21.18 8.60 -5.23
CA ASP A 150 20.49 9.85 -5.59
C ASP A 150 19.32 9.64 -6.56
N PHE A 151 19.08 8.42 -7.04
CA PHE A 151 17.98 8.17 -7.98
C PHE A 151 16.63 8.20 -7.28
N ALA A 152 15.60 8.53 -8.05
CA ALA A 152 14.21 8.55 -7.64
C ALA A 152 13.39 7.50 -8.39
N CYS A 153 12.30 7.04 -7.78
CA CYS A 153 11.31 6.17 -8.40
C CYS A 153 10.30 7.03 -9.16
N LYS A 154 10.31 7.01 -10.50
CA LYS A 154 9.23 7.56 -11.33
C LYS A 154 8.07 6.57 -11.32
N LEU A 155 6.95 6.93 -10.71
CA LEU A 155 5.78 6.07 -10.62
C LEU A 155 5.07 5.99 -11.98
N HIS A 156 4.70 4.79 -12.39
CA HIS A 156 3.84 4.53 -13.55
C HIS A 156 2.42 4.16 -13.12
N LYS A 157 2.28 3.71 -11.88
CA LYS A 157 1.01 3.30 -11.26
C LYS A 157 0.83 4.03 -9.94
N ALA A 158 -0.41 4.34 -9.60
CA ALA A 158 -0.74 4.97 -8.33
C ALA A 158 -0.37 4.05 -7.16
N LEU A 159 0.19 4.63 -6.11
CA LEU A 159 0.45 3.97 -4.83
C LEU A 159 -0.49 4.53 -3.75
N PHE A 160 -0.76 3.73 -2.72
CA PHE A 160 -1.59 4.17 -1.60
C PHE A 160 -1.06 5.48 -0.99
N GLY A 161 -1.97 6.36 -0.57
CA GLY A 161 -1.62 7.68 -0.05
C GLY A 161 -1.32 8.74 -1.13
N LEU A 162 -1.39 8.41 -2.42
CA LEU A 162 -1.37 9.43 -3.46
C LEU A 162 -2.72 10.17 -3.49
N LYS A 163 -2.71 11.49 -3.28
CA LYS A 163 -3.91 12.33 -3.43
C LYS A 163 -4.12 12.63 -4.92
N LYS A 164 -5.29 12.34 -5.47
CA LYS A 164 -5.64 12.85 -6.80
C LYS A 164 -5.82 14.36 -6.72
N THR A 165 -4.97 15.10 -7.42
CA THR A 165 -5.25 16.48 -7.82
C THR A 165 -6.42 16.42 -8.80
N HIS A 166 -7.54 17.02 -8.44
CA HIS A 166 -8.67 17.30 -9.32
C HIS A 166 -8.97 18.79 -9.21
#